data_AF-A0A8S2R534-F1
#
_entry.id   AF-A0A8S2R534-F1
#
_cell.length_a   1.000
_cell.length_b   1.000
_cell.length_c   1.000
_cell.angle_alpha   90.00
_cell.angle_beta   90.00
_cell.angle_gamma   90.00
#
_symmetry.space_group_name_H-M   'P 1'
#
loop_
_entity.id
_entity.type
_entity.pdbx_description
1 polymer ?
#
loop_
_entity_poly.entity_id
_entity_poly.type
_entity_poly.pdbx_seq_one_letter_code
_entity_poly.pdbx_strand_id
1 'polypeptide(L)'
;KHTALNNIDKITKHILDFADFNRDGKLTIAEARSIWSLVQIDEFLYSKILGDKDYLPKITGSCGNLYSLEKIQQTRLPLTEDGGIVEFISDLWHHQDTNENYFMCTPYPKAFGYIKDYEAKVLKLNHLISSTSLSNRLPRYCAYDYDCSYDQYCKTRCNITHHQCSVRTLKYPNFVQLCDLTRQLIYKDANITFIQEFDLVYAQCMNLLLFNDDSYSTQVQFQIEQSLVIQRLQNLLWKHVQYNMHRITKKSTKKAPI
;
A
#
# COMPACT_ATOMS: atom_id res chain seq x y z
N LYS A 1 23.34 11.93 -7.89
CA LYS A 1 23.09 12.19 -9.33
C LYS A 1 23.08 10.90 -10.15
N HIS A 2 24.01 9.95 -9.96
CA HIS A 2 23.98 8.65 -10.68
C HIS A 2 22.77 7.76 -10.37
N THR A 3 22.25 7.76 -9.14
CA THR A 3 21.09 6.92 -8.76
C THR A 3 19.78 7.39 -9.38
N ALA A 4 19.55 8.70 -9.49
CA ALA A 4 18.31 9.24 -10.06
C ALA A 4 18.18 8.99 -11.58
N LEU A 5 19.30 8.96 -12.30
CA LEU A 5 19.35 8.61 -13.74
C LEU A 5 18.94 7.15 -13.95
N ASN A 6 19.48 6.23 -13.14
CA ASN A 6 19.15 4.81 -13.20
C ASN A 6 17.65 4.53 -12.96
N ASN A 7 16.97 5.35 -12.15
CA ASN A 7 15.57 5.16 -11.79
C ASN A 7 14.64 5.61 -12.92
N ILE A 8 14.95 6.75 -13.55
CA ILE A 8 14.21 7.24 -14.71
C ILE A 8 14.39 6.26 -15.87
N ASP A 9 15.60 5.76 -16.11
CA ASP A 9 15.86 4.78 -17.17
C ASP A 9 15.11 3.47 -16.93
N LYS A 10 15.04 2.99 -15.68
CA LYS A 10 14.25 1.82 -15.30
C LYS A 10 12.76 2.06 -15.55
N ILE A 11 12.18 3.13 -15.00
CA ILE A 11 10.75 3.44 -15.19
C ILE A 11 10.43 3.61 -16.68
N THR A 12 11.31 4.31 -17.42
CA THR A 12 11.18 4.49 -18.86
C THR A 12 11.19 3.14 -19.57
N LYS A 13 12.09 2.22 -19.19
CA LYS A 13 12.10 0.87 -19.72
C LYS A 13 10.80 0.12 -19.43
N HIS A 14 10.29 0.13 -18.19
CA HIS A 14 9.00 -0.49 -17.85
C HIS A 14 7.82 0.10 -18.64
N ILE A 15 7.84 1.41 -18.91
CA ILE A 15 6.84 2.10 -19.72
C ILE A 15 6.94 1.68 -21.19
N LEU A 16 8.16 1.66 -21.75
CA LEU A 16 8.41 1.29 -23.15
C LEU A 16 8.12 -0.19 -23.41
N ASP A 17 8.54 -1.08 -22.51
CA ASP A 17 8.26 -2.52 -22.58
C ASP A 17 6.75 -2.81 -22.54
N PHE A 18 5.97 -1.97 -21.84
CA PHE A 18 4.51 -2.05 -21.85
C PHE A 18 3.88 -1.44 -23.11
N ALA A 19 4.50 -0.41 -23.68
CA ALA A 19 3.98 0.31 -24.84
C ALA A 19 4.13 -0.48 -26.16
N ASP A 20 5.13 -1.34 -26.25
CA ASP A 20 5.34 -2.29 -27.35
C ASP A 20 4.33 -3.45 -27.26
N PHE A 21 3.07 -3.17 -27.63
CA PHE A 21 1.98 -4.14 -27.51
C PHE A 21 2.13 -5.31 -28.49
N ASN A 22 2.70 -5.08 -29.66
CA ASN A 22 2.91 -6.11 -30.68
C ASN A 22 4.22 -6.89 -30.50
N ARG A 23 5.09 -6.46 -29.57
CA ARG A 23 6.39 -7.05 -29.22
C ARG A 23 7.34 -7.13 -30.40
N ASP A 24 7.33 -6.11 -31.26
CA ASP A 24 8.23 -6.03 -32.42
C ASP A 24 9.54 -5.28 -32.11
N GLY A 25 9.70 -4.81 -30.87
CA GLY A 25 10.85 -4.06 -30.39
C GLY A 25 10.88 -2.60 -30.86
N LYS A 26 9.79 -2.08 -31.43
CA LYS A 26 9.66 -0.71 -31.92
C LYS A 26 8.43 -0.05 -31.31
N LEU A 27 8.47 1.28 -31.25
CA LEU A 27 7.35 2.08 -30.77
C LEU A 27 6.70 2.81 -31.95
N THR A 28 5.51 2.38 -32.35
CA THR A 28 4.73 3.05 -33.38
C THR A 28 4.12 4.37 -32.86
N ILE A 29 3.68 5.25 -33.78
CA ILE A 29 2.99 6.51 -33.40
C ILE A 29 1.71 6.22 -32.59
N ALA A 30 0.99 5.15 -32.93
CA ALA A 30 -0.23 4.76 -32.23
C ALA A 30 0.07 4.31 -30.79
N GLU A 31 1.08 3.46 -30.61
CA GLU A 31 1.56 3.01 -29.30
C GLU A 31 2.06 4.17 -28.45
N ALA A 32 2.88 5.06 -29.05
CA ALA A 32 3.39 6.26 -28.40
C ALA A 32 2.26 7.19 -27.90
N ARG A 33 1.19 7.35 -28.68
CA ARG A 33 0.03 8.17 -28.27
C ARG A 33 -0.78 7.50 -27.16
N SER A 34 -0.96 6.18 -27.23
CA SER A 34 -1.66 5.43 -26.21
C SER A 34 -0.91 5.49 -24.89
N ILE A 35 0.39 5.18 -24.89
CA ILE A 35 1.20 5.22 -23.67
C ILE A 35 1.30 6.63 -23.08
N TRP A 36 1.45 7.66 -23.93
CA TRP A 36 1.46 9.05 -23.46
C TRP A 36 0.18 9.42 -22.72
N SER A 37 -0.97 8.95 -23.22
CA SER A 37 -2.28 9.19 -22.59
C SER A 37 -2.40 8.46 -21.24
N LEU A 38 -1.83 7.25 -21.13
CA LEU A 38 -1.86 6.47 -19.89
C LEU A 38 -0.93 7.01 -18.81
N VAL A 39 0.27 7.48 -19.17
CA VAL A 39 1.26 8.01 -18.22
C VAL A 39 0.76 9.25 -17.47
N GLN A 40 -0.23 9.97 -18.02
CA GLN A 40 -0.89 11.08 -17.33
C GLN A 40 -1.89 10.63 -16.25
N ILE A 41 -2.18 9.34 -16.17
CA ILE A 41 -3.06 8.76 -15.15
C ILE A 41 -2.18 8.32 -13.97
N ASP A 42 -2.32 8.97 -12.82
CA ASP A 42 -1.51 8.70 -11.62
C ASP A 42 -1.47 7.22 -11.26
N GLU A 43 -2.61 6.53 -11.32
CA GLU A 43 -2.70 5.10 -10.99
C GLU A 43 -1.88 4.22 -11.94
N PHE A 44 -1.91 4.52 -13.24
CA PHE A 44 -1.10 3.83 -14.22
C PHE A 44 0.39 4.11 -13.98
N LEU A 45 0.76 5.38 -13.80
CA LEU A 45 2.15 5.76 -13.55
C LEU A 45 2.70 5.11 -12.29
N TYR A 46 1.95 5.12 -11.18
CA TYR A 46 2.35 4.46 -9.94
C TYR A 46 2.51 2.95 -10.12
N SER A 47 1.65 2.29 -10.91
CA SER A 47 1.83 0.88 -11.22
C SER A 47 3.17 0.60 -11.93
N LYS A 48 3.63 1.51 -12.80
CA LYS A 48 4.92 1.38 -13.49
C LYS A 48 6.11 1.74 -12.60
N ILE A 49 5.93 2.66 -11.67
CA ILE A 49 6.96 3.01 -10.68
C ILE A 49 7.20 1.84 -9.72
N LEU A 50 6.13 1.23 -9.22
CA LEU A 50 6.19 0.07 -8.32
C LEU A 50 6.66 -1.20 -9.04
N GLY A 51 6.58 -1.23 -10.37
CA GLY A 51 7.04 -2.32 -11.21
C GLY A 51 6.05 -3.48 -11.29
N ASP A 52 6.52 -4.60 -11.85
CA ASP A 52 5.70 -5.81 -12.03
C ASP A 52 5.69 -6.64 -10.74
N LYS A 53 4.92 -6.16 -9.76
CA LYS A 53 4.77 -6.78 -8.44
C LYS A 53 3.48 -7.57 -8.34
N ASP A 54 3.51 -8.69 -7.62
CA ASP A 54 2.35 -9.59 -7.51
C ASP A 54 1.19 -8.97 -6.74
N TYR A 55 1.42 -7.99 -5.86
CA TYR A 55 0.34 -7.26 -5.21
C TYR A 55 -0.37 -6.25 -6.13
N LEU A 56 0.09 -6.06 -7.37
CA LEU A 56 -0.58 -5.19 -8.35
C LEU A 56 -1.42 -6.00 -9.35
N PRO A 57 -2.61 -5.52 -9.73
CA PRO A 57 -3.39 -6.08 -10.81
C PRO A 57 -2.61 -6.07 -12.14
N LYS A 58 -2.61 -7.20 -12.84
CA LYS A 58 -2.05 -7.28 -14.19
C LYS A 58 -2.90 -6.48 -15.17
N ILE A 59 -2.26 -5.60 -15.95
CA ILE A 59 -2.90 -4.89 -17.05
C ILE A 59 -3.03 -5.83 -18.24
N THR A 60 -4.25 -6.09 -18.69
CA THR A 60 -4.55 -7.05 -19.77
C THR A 60 -4.59 -6.41 -21.14
N GLY A 61 -4.75 -5.09 -21.21
CA GLY A 61 -4.79 -4.34 -22.46
C GLY A 61 -4.98 -2.86 -22.22
N SER A 62 -4.82 -2.06 -23.27
CA SER A 62 -5.09 -0.63 -23.24
C SER A 62 -5.55 -0.09 -24.60
N CYS A 63 -6.24 1.05 -24.58
CA CYS A 63 -6.68 1.78 -25.75
C CYS A 63 -6.81 3.27 -25.39
N GLY A 64 -5.90 4.09 -25.91
CA GLY A 64 -5.88 5.52 -25.58
C GLY A 64 -5.63 5.74 -24.09
N ASN A 65 -6.55 6.41 -23.40
CA ASN A 65 -6.49 6.63 -21.95
C ASN A 65 -7.21 5.55 -21.12
N LEU A 66 -7.64 4.46 -21.74
CA LEU A 66 -8.31 3.35 -21.06
C LEU A 66 -7.37 2.16 -20.97
N TYR A 67 -7.36 1.49 -19.82
CA TYR A 67 -6.68 0.21 -19.64
C TYR A 67 -7.59 -0.77 -18.91
N SER A 68 -7.46 -2.05 -19.24
CA SER A 68 -8.19 -3.12 -18.59
C SER A 68 -7.26 -3.87 -17.63
N LEU A 69 -7.81 -4.24 -16.48
CA LEU A 69 -7.12 -5.04 -15.48
C LEU A 69 -7.62 -6.48 -15.52
N GLU A 70 -6.86 -7.38 -14.90
CA GLU A 70 -7.35 -8.73 -14.61
C GLU A 70 -8.63 -8.70 -13.77
N LYS A 71 -9.41 -9.79 -13.83
CA LYS A 71 -10.69 -9.86 -13.14
C LYS A 71 -10.47 -10.04 -11.63
N ILE A 72 -10.82 -9.02 -10.87
CA ILE A 72 -10.69 -9.00 -9.41
C ILE A 72 -12.07 -9.10 -8.76
N GLN A 73 -12.17 -9.90 -7.71
CA GLN A 73 -13.38 -10.00 -6.91
C GLN A 73 -13.31 -8.99 -5.76
N GLN A 74 -14.19 -7.99 -5.81
CA GLN A 74 -14.40 -7.04 -4.73
C GLN A 74 -15.47 -7.59 -3.77
N THR A 75 -15.15 -8.61 -2.99
CA THR A 75 -16.08 -9.14 -1.98
C THR A 75 -15.39 -9.33 -0.63
N ARG A 76 -16.09 -9.88 0.37
CA ARG A 76 -15.64 -9.94 1.77
C ARG A 76 -14.29 -10.61 1.93
N LEU A 77 -13.49 -10.08 2.85
CA LEU A 77 -12.09 -10.37 3.05
C LEU A 77 -11.83 -11.87 3.25
N PRO A 78 -11.04 -12.52 2.40
CA PRO A 78 -10.18 -13.58 2.83
C PRO A 78 -8.89 -12.91 3.31
N LEU A 79 -8.55 -13.13 4.58
CA LEU A 79 -7.18 -12.93 5.06
C LEU A 79 -6.40 -14.10 4.49
N THR A 80 -5.47 -13.84 3.58
CA THR A 80 -4.86 -14.91 2.80
C THR A 80 -3.42 -15.07 3.23
N GLU A 81 -2.89 -16.26 2.95
CA GLU A 81 -1.55 -16.66 3.35
C GLU A 81 -0.49 -15.74 2.71
N ASP A 82 -0.84 -15.16 1.56
CA ASP A 82 0.03 -14.35 0.73
C ASP A 82 -0.07 -12.89 1.16
N GLY A 83 0.95 -12.45 1.89
CA GLY A 83 1.07 -11.11 2.49
C GLY A 83 1.16 -9.94 1.49
N GLY A 84 0.48 -9.96 0.34
CA GLY A 84 0.59 -8.94 -0.71
C GLY A 84 0.32 -7.51 -0.24
N ILE A 85 -0.62 -7.30 0.71
CA ILE A 85 -0.84 -5.98 1.31
C ILE A 85 0.35 -5.57 2.20
N VAL A 86 0.91 -6.52 2.94
CA VAL A 86 2.08 -6.29 3.80
C VAL A 86 3.32 -6.01 2.94
N GLU A 87 3.51 -6.77 1.85
CA GLU A 87 4.57 -6.57 0.86
C GLU A 87 4.44 -5.19 0.21
N PHE A 88 3.25 -4.82 -0.25
CA PHE A 88 2.99 -3.49 -0.80
C PHE A 88 3.42 -2.37 0.15
N ILE A 89 3.05 -2.46 1.44
CA ILE A 89 3.42 -1.43 2.42
C ILE A 89 4.91 -1.45 2.73
N SER A 90 5.53 -2.64 2.75
CA SER A 90 6.98 -2.77 2.86
C SER A 90 7.67 -2.07 1.70
N ASP A 91 7.20 -2.25 0.47
CA ASP A 91 7.72 -1.62 -0.74
C ASP A 91 7.49 -0.11 -0.78
N LEU A 92 6.39 0.42 -0.21
CA LEU A 92 6.19 1.87 -0.10
C LEU A 92 7.19 2.53 0.87
N TRP A 93 7.60 1.80 1.91
CA TRP A 93 8.57 2.28 2.90
C TRP A 93 10.01 2.09 2.39
N HIS A 94 10.28 0.94 1.77
CA HIS A 94 11.60 0.53 1.29
C HIS A 94 11.58 0.36 -0.22
N HIS A 95 11.16 1.38 -0.98
CA HIS A 95 11.25 1.29 -2.43
C HIS A 95 12.73 1.37 -2.82
N GLN A 96 13.40 0.21 -2.77
CA GLN A 96 14.85 0.04 -2.96
C GLN A 96 15.33 0.69 -4.26
N ASP A 97 14.44 0.82 -5.22
CA ASP A 97 14.74 1.33 -6.54
C ASP A 97 14.63 2.85 -6.70
N THR A 98 13.97 3.64 -5.83
CA THR A 98 13.73 5.07 -6.16
C THR A 98 14.35 6.12 -5.25
N ASN A 99 14.90 5.78 -4.08
CA ASN A 99 15.29 6.73 -3.02
C ASN A 99 14.17 7.74 -2.63
N GLU A 100 12.95 7.54 -3.13
CA GLU A 100 11.78 8.36 -2.90
C GLU A 100 10.79 7.53 -2.08
N ASN A 101 10.29 8.12 -1.00
CA ASN A 101 9.28 7.47 -0.17
C ASN A 101 7.88 7.84 -0.66
N TYR A 102 6.98 6.86 -0.63
CA TYR A 102 5.57 7.06 -0.94
C TYR A 102 4.74 6.89 0.32
N PHE A 103 3.76 7.78 0.50
CA PHE A 103 2.87 7.79 1.65
C PHE A 103 1.44 7.52 1.21
N MET A 104 0.74 6.69 1.98
CA MET A 104 -0.70 6.56 1.86
C MET A 104 -1.33 7.71 2.66
N CYS A 105 -2.18 8.54 2.07
CA CYS A 105 -2.83 9.64 2.81
C CYS A 105 -4.29 9.37 3.15
N THR A 106 -4.98 8.58 2.31
CA THR A 106 -6.41 8.27 2.43
C THR A 106 -6.68 6.83 2.05
N PRO A 107 -6.06 5.85 2.73
CA PRO A 107 -6.35 4.48 2.40
C PRO A 107 -7.78 4.13 2.79
N TYR A 108 -8.43 3.27 2.02
CA TYR A 108 -9.73 2.72 2.39
C TYR A 108 -9.90 1.27 1.91
N PRO A 109 -10.76 0.48 2.58
CA PRO A 109 -11.00 -0.93 2.25
C PRO A 109 -11.17 -1.27 0.77
N LYS A 110 -11.96 -0.48 0.03
CA LYS A 110 -12.24 -0.70 -1.41
C LYS A 110 -11.05 -0.44 -2.34
N ALA A 111 -9.94 0.09 -1.84
CA ALA A 111 -8.70 0.23 -2.60
C ALA A 111 -7.96 -1.12 -2.73
N PHE A 112 -8.41 -2.16 -2.01
CA PHE A 112 -7.83 -3.49 -2.03
C PHE A 112 -8.87 -4.52 -2.49
N GLY A 113 -8.42 -5.61 -3.10
CA GLY A 113 -9.24 -6.73 -3.56
C GLY A 113 -8.43 -8.02 -3.61
N TYR A 114 -9.02 -9.09 -4.16
CA TYR A 114 -8.33 -10.37 -4.34
C TYR A 114 -8.75 -11.09 -5.62
N ILE A 115 -7.89 -11.98 -6.10
CA ILE A 115 -8.19 -12.89 -7.22
C ILE A 115 -8.72 -14.23 -6.70
N LYS A 116 -9.11 -15.14 -7.61
CA LYS A 116 -9.76 -16.42 -7.26
C LYS A 116 -8.95 -17.30 -6.30
N ASP A 117 -7.63 -17.20 -6.35
CA ASP A 117 -6.69 -17.95 -5.51
C ASP A 117 -6.31 -17.17 -4.25
N TYR A 118 -7.15 -16.23 -3.82
CA TYR A 118 -6.99 -15.56 -2.54
C TYR A 118 -5.78 -14.60 -2.48
N GLU A 119 -4.99 -14.42 -3.54
CA GLU A 119 -3.93 -13.40 -3.54
C GLU A 119 -4.52 -11.98 -3.46
N ALA A 120 -4.03 -11.18 -2.50
CA ALA A 120 -4.45 -9.80 -2.31
C ALA A 120 -3.82 -8.86 -3.35
N LYS A 121 -4.64 -7.96 -3.92
CA LYS A 121 -4.23 -6.97 -4.92
C LYS A 121 -4.61 -5.55 -4.49
N VAL A 122 -3.78 -4.57 -4.83
CA VAL A 122 -4.03 -3.14 -4.63
C VAL A 122 -4.68 -2.58 -5.90
N LEU A 123 -5.96 -2.24 -5.82
CA LEU A 123 -6.78 -1.83 -6.96
C LEU A 123 -6.67 -0.36 -7.29
N LYS A 124 -6.37 0.46 -6.29
CA LYS A 124 -6.37 1.91 -6.43
C LYS A 124 -5.14 2.50 -5.77
N LEU A 125 -4.32 3.15 -6.58
CA LEU A 125 -3.05 3.76 -6.17
C LEU A 125 -3.14 5.29 -6.08
N ASN A 126 -4.27 5.90 -6.42
CA ASN A 126 -4.50 7.34 -6.35
C ASN A 126 -4.48 7.93 -4.92
N HIS A 127 -4.28 7.09 -3.90
CA HIS A 127 -4.09 7.48 -2.49
C HIS A 127 -2.62 7.61 -2.10
N LEU A 128 -1.71 7.28 -3.01
CA LEU A 128 -0.28 7.44 -2.83
C LEU A 128 0.13 8.87 -3.17
N ILE A 129 1.04 9.40 -2.36
CA ILE A 129 1.72 10.66 -2.63
C ILE A 129 3.21 10.47 -2.39
N SER A 130 4.06 11.00 -3.27
CA SER A 130 5.50 11.00 -3.05
C SER A 130 5.89 11.99 -1.97
N SER A 131 7.01 11.77 -1.29
CA SER A 131 7.58 12.68 -0.30
C SER A 131 7.78 14.10 -0.86
N THR A 132 8.26 14.20 -2.08
CA THR A 132 8.42 15.49 -2.79
C THR A 132 7.07 16.17 -3.03
N SER A 133 6.07 15.42 -3.50
CA SER A 133 4.73 15.97 -3.75
C SER A 133 4.04 16.40 -2.46
N LEU A 134 4.17 15.61 -1.40
CA LEU A 134 3.61 15.93 -0.08
C LEU A 134 4.28 17.18 0.50
N SER A 135 5.61 17.28 0.43
CA SER A 135 6.36 18.46 0.86
C SER A 135 5.85 19.74 0.18
N ASN A 136 5.54 19.66 -1.12
CA ASN A 136 5.00 20.79 -1.89
C ASN A 136 3.54 21.13 -1.56
N ARG A 137 2.74 20.16 -1.09
CA ARG A 137 1.33 20.35 -0.73
C ARG A 137 1.13 20.78 0.72
N LEU A 138 2.11 20.53 1.59
CA LEU A 138 2.08 21.00 2.97
C LEU A 138 2.18 22.53 3.03
N PRO A 139 1.55 23.18 4.03
CA PRO A 139 1.73 24.61 4.25
C PRO A 139 3.21 24.97 4.47
N ARG A 140 3.64 26.06 3.82
CA ARG A 140 5.02 26.55 3.93
C ARG A 140 5.34 27.12 5.32
N TYR A 141 4.33 27.70 5.97
CA TYR A 141 4.44 28.29 7.30
C TYR A 141 3.54 27.53 8.27
N CYS A 142 4.03 27.30 9.49
CA CYS A 142 3.24 26.77 10.60
C CYS A 142 3.57 27.50 11.91
N ALA A 143 2.55 27.70 12.74
CA ALA A 143 2.72 28.09 14.14
C ALA A 143 2.64 26.86 15.06
N TYR A 144 1.81 25.89 14.69
CA TYR A 144 1.55 24.69 15.46
C TYR A 144 1.47 23.45 14.57
N ASP A 145 1.59 22.29 15.21
CA ASP A 145 1.47 20.98 14.58
C ASP A 145 0.19 20.75 13.78
N TYR A 146 -0.92 21.36 14.18
CA TYR A 146 -2.20 21.20 13.48
C TYR A 146 -2.24 21.96 12.15
N ASP A 147 -1.36 22.94 11.94
CA ASP A 147 -1.21 23.64 10.67
C ASP A 147 -0.58 22.72 9.61
N CYS A 148 0.18 21.71 10.04
CA CYS A 148 0.89 20.79 9.17
C CYS A 148 0.05 19.57 8.78
N SER A 149 -1.06 19.81 8.09
CA SER A 149 -2.01 18.76 7.67
C SER A 149 -2.33 18.88 6.19
N TYR A 150 -2.06 17.80 5.44
CA TYR A 150 -2.56 17.63 4.07
C TYR A 150 -3.85 16.81 4.05
N ASP A 151 -3.90 15.73 4.84
CA ASP A 151 -5.06 14.83 4.91
C ASP A 151 -5.13 14.11 6.28
N GLN A 152 -6.12 13.24 6.50
CA GLN A 152 -6.33 12.49 7.74
C GLN A 152 -5.08 11.74 8.21
N TYR A 153 -4.40 11.04 7.30
CA TYR A 153 -3.18 10.26 7.62
C TYR A 153 -1.88 10.94 7.15
N CYS A 154 -1.96 12.06 6.43
CA CYS A 154 -0.79 12.84 6.02
C CYS A 154 -0.69 14.14 6.82
N LYS A 155 -0.29 13.97 8.08
CA LYS A 155 -0.03 15.06 9.04
C LYS A 155 1.41 14.99 9.52
N THR A 156 2.06 16.13 9.69
CA THR A 156 3.44 16.22 10.14
C THR A 156 3.56 17.12 11.38
N ARG A 157 4.77 17.28 11.91
CA ARG A 157 5.05 18.21 13.02
C ARG A 157 5.55 19.55 12.49
N CYS A 158 5.17 20.62 13.17
CA CYS A 158 5.71 21.95 12.91
C CYS A 158 7.09 22.09 13.56
N ASN A 159 8.10 22.46 12.77
CA ASN A 159 9.34 22.92 13.34
C ASN A 159 9.14 24.36 13.84
N ILE A 160 8.93 24.53 15.14
CA ILE A 160 8.66 25.84 15.75
C ILE A 160 9.84 26.82 15.64
N THR A 161 11.06 26.33 15.43
CA THR A 161 12.25 27.19 15.24
C THR A 161 12.27 27.81 13.86
N HIS A 162 11.89 27.05 12.83
CA HIS A 162 11.89 27.49 11.43
C HIS A 162 10.49 27.85 10.90
N HIS A 163 9.45 27.62 11.68
CA HIS A 163 8.05 27.73 11.31
C HIS A 163 7.71 26.95 10.03
N GLN A 164 8.25 25.73 9.88
CA GLN A 164 8.12 24.94 8.67
C GLN A 164 7.63 23.52 8.96
N CYS A 165 6.70 23.05 8.13
CA CYS A 165 6.28 21.66 8.11
C CYS A 165 7.32 20.79 7.38
N SER A 166 7.60 19.60 7.90
CA SER A 166 8.55 18.66 7.30
C SER A 166 7.91 17.30 7.11
N VAL A 167 8.11 16.69 5.93
CA VAL A 167 7.67 15.31 5.66
C VAL A 167 8.42 14.26 6.48
N ARG A 168 9.57 14.61 7.07
CA ARG A 168 10.36 13.69 7.92
C ARG A 168 9.63 13.35 9.22
N THR A 169 8.91 14.32 9.77
CA THR A 169 8.17 14.20 11.03
C THR A 169 6.73 13.72 10.83
N LEU A 170 6.52 12.80 9.88
CA LEU A 170 5.19 12.26 9.56
C LEU A 170 4.60 11.56 10.78
N LYS A 171 3.39 11.95 11.16
CA LYS A 171 2.72 11.42 12.34
C LYS A 171 2.24 10.00 12.15
N TYR A 172 1.77 9.63 10.96
CA TYR A 172 1.19 8.31 10.66
C TYR A 172 1.97 7.60 9.55
N PRO A 173 2.95 6.76 9.90
CA PRO A 173 3.66 5.94 8.91
C PRO A 173 2.74 4.93 8.24
N ASN A 174 3.06 4.52 7.00
CA ASN A 174 2.24 3.59 6.19
C ASN A 174 1.83 2.32 6.97
N PHE A 175 2.72 1.81 7.81
CA PHE A 175 2.45 0.62 8.62
C PHE A 175 1.35 0.83 9.68
N VAL A 176 1.31 2.00 10.33
CA VAL A 176 0.22 2.30 11.29
C VAL A 176 -1.12 2.41 10.57
N GLN A 177 -1.10 2.96 9.36
CA GLN A 177 -2.30 3.06 8.53
C GLN A 177 -2.81 1.68 8.11
N LEU A 178 -1.92 0.72 7.85
CA LEU A 178 -2.30 -0.67 7.62
C LEU A 178 -3.11 -1.21 8.78
N CYS A 179 -2.64 -1.05 10.01
CA CYS A 179 -3.32 -1.59 11.17
C CYS A 179 -4.75 -1.05 11.31
N ASP A 180 -4.96 0.24 11.00
CA ASP A 180 -6.29 0.84 10.99
C ASP A 180 -7.16 0.31 9.84
N LEU A 181 -6.60 0.09 8.65
CA LEU A 181 -7.30 -0.55 7.53
C LEU A 181 -7.68 -2.00 7.85
N THR A 182 -6.74 -2.78 8.37
CA THR A 182 -6.95 -4.18 8.75
C THR A 182 -8.05 -4.27 9.81
N ARG A 183 -8.07 -3.35 10.77
CA ARG A 183 -9.15 -3.25 11.76
C ARG A 183 -10.52 -3.06 11.10
N GLN A 184 -10.64 -2.10 10.18
CA GLN A 184 -11.89 -1.83 9.47
C GLN A 184 -12.36 -3.03 8.61
N LEU A 185 -11.43 -3.83 8.11
CA LEU A 185 -11.72 -5.02 7.32
C LEU A 185 -12.11 -6.23 8.18
N ILE A 186 -11.42 -6.46 9.30
CA ILE A 186 -11.60 -7.63 10.18
C ILE A 186 -12.94 -7.61 10.91
N TYR A 187 -13.34 -6.43 11.42
CA TYR A 187 -14.50 -6.30 12.30
C TYR A 187 -15.83 -6.70 11.66
N LYS A 188 -15.89 -6.81 10.33
CA LYS A 188 -17.11 -7.22 9.62
C LYS A 188 -17.43 -8.71 9.70
N ASP A 189 -16.41 -9.57 9.79
CA ASP A 189 -16.58 -11.01 9.58
C ASP A 189 -15.95 -11.88 10.69
N ALA A 190 -15.30 -11.28 11.68
CA ALA A 190 -14.63 -11.98 12.77
C ALA A 190 -15.54 -12.35 13.96
N ASN A 191 -15.18 -13.43 14.66
CA ASN A 191 -15.81 -13.78 15.93
C ASN A 191 -15.26 -12.93 17.09
N ILE A 192 -15.99 -12.87 18.21
CA ILE A 192 -15.63 -12.00 19.34
C ILE A 192 -14.26 -12.33 19.95
N THR A 193 -13.91 -13.61 20.04
CA THR A 193 -12.61 -14.06 20.58
C THR A 193 -11.46 -13.55 19.73
N PHE A 194 -11.60 -13.63 18.40
CA PHE A 194 -10.59 -13.10 17.47
C PHE A 194 -10.49 -11.58 17.54
N ILE A 195 -11.61 -10.87 17.66
CA ILE A 195 -11.62 -9.40 17.79
C ILE A 195 -10.85 -8.97 19.04
N GLN A 196 -11.05 -9.66 20.17
CA GLN A 196 -10.32 -9.36 21.41
C GLN A 196 -8.80 -9.54 21.26
N GLU A 197 -8.36 -10.65 20.65
CA GLU A 197 -6.94 -10.87 20.37
C GLU A 197 -6.38 -9.85 19.37
N PHE A 198 -7.17 -9.50 18.34
CA PHE A 198 -6.80 -8.50 17.35
C PHE A 198 -6.66 -7.11 17.94
N ASP A 199 -7.54 -6.71 18.86
CA ASP A 199 -7.48 -5.41 19.51
C ASP A 199 -6.20 -5.19 20.32
N LEU A 200 -5.64 -6.26 20.89
CA LEU A 200 -4.35 -6.22 21.58
C LEU A 200 -3.21 -5.96 20.58
N VAL A 201 -3.23 -6.61 19.41
CA VAL A 201 -2.24 -6.40 18.35
C VAL A 201 -2.40 -5.02 17.73
N TYR A 202 -3.64 -4.57 17.52
CA TYR A 202 -3.95 -3.24 17.01
C TYR A 202 -3.44 -2.15 17.96
N ALA A 203 -3.69 -2.28 19.27
CA ALA A 203 -3.17 -1.34 20.27
C ALA A 203 -1.64 -1.25 20.24
N GLN A 204 -0.96 -2.39 20.10
CA GLN A 204 0.50 -2.43 19.94
C GLN A 204 0.95 -1.71 18.67
N CYS A 205 0.24 -1.90 17.56
CA CYS A 205 0.54 -1.18 16.33
C CYS A 205 0.35 0.34 16.48
N MET A 206 -0.70 0.78 17.17
CA MET A 206 -0.94 2.21 17.39
C MET A 206 0.12 2.84 18.30
N ASN A 207 0.74 2.07 19.19
CA ASN A 207 1.87 2.54 20.00
C ASN A 207 3.12 2.86 19.16
N LEU A 208 3.21 2.39 17.91
CA LEU A 208 4.30 2.77 17.01
C LEU A 208 4.31 4.28 16.72
N LEU A 209 3.17 4.96 16.88
CA LEU A 209 3.08 6.42 16.81
C LEU A 209 3.89 7.13 17.90
N LEU A 210 4.30 6.44 18.97
CA LEU A 210 5.15 6.99 20.02
C LEU A 210 6.62 7.11 19.57
N PHE A 211 7.02 6.38 18.52
CA PHE A 211 8.39 6.33 18.00
C PHE A 211 8.58 7.14 16.71
N ASN A 212 7.80 8.22 16.50
CA ASN A 212 7.75 8.98 15.25
C ASN A 212 8.53 10.31 15.29
N ASP A 213 9.74 10.30 15.86
CA ASP A 213 10.67 11.43 15.74
C ASP A 213 11.82 11.14 14.76
N ASP A 214 12.55 12.18 14.38
CA ASP A 214 13.63 12.10 13.39
C ASP A 214 14.94 11.49 13.96
N SER A 215 14.95 11.04 15.22
CA SER A 215 16.16 10.50 15.84
C SER A 215 16.47 9.09 15.34
N TYR A 216 17.76 8.80 15.16
CA TYR A 216 18.19 7.47 14.71
C TYR A 216 17.77 6.36 15.69
N SER A 217 17.79 6.62 17.00
CA SER A 217 17.39 5.67 18.03
C SER A 217 15.91 5.26 17.95
N THR A 218 15.01 6.21 17.68
CA THR A 218 13.58 5.91 17.55
C THR A 218 13.28 5.22 16.23
N GLN A 219 13.99 5.54 15.15
CA GLN A 219 13.87 4.82 13.87
C GLN A 219 14.24 3.34 14.02
N VAL A 220 15.34 3.04 14.71
CA VAL A 220 15.74 1.65 14.99
C VAL A 220 14.70 0.96 15.88
N GLN A 221 14.23 1.62 16.94
CA GLN A 221 13.19 1.06 17.81
C GLN A 221 11.89 0.80 17.04
N PHE A 222 11.48 1.73 16.17
CA PHE A 222 10.31 1.60 15.32
C PHE A 222 10.41 0.35 14.44
N GLN A 223 11.56 0.11 13.79
CA GLN A 223 11.75 -1.07 12.93
C GLN A 223 11.64 -2.39 13.71
N ILE A 224 12.18 -2.44 14.92
CA ILE A 224 12.08 -3.62 15.79
C ILE A 224 10.61 -3.87 16.17
N GLU A 225 9.93 -2.85 16.69
CA GLU A 225 8.52 -2.96 17.10
C GLU A 225 7.60 -3.28 15.91
N GLN A 226 7.84 -2.68 14.75
CA GLN A 226 7.14 -3.00 13.51
C GLN A 226 7.27 -4.49 13.18
N SER A 227 8.48 -5.05 13.24
CA SER A 227 8.72 -6.47 12.93
C SER A 227 7.97 -7.39 13.89
N LEU A 228 7.90 -7.04 15.17
CA LEU A 228 7.13 -7.78 16.18
C LEU A 228 5.62 -7.70 15.92
N VAL A 229 5.10 -6.53 15.55
CA VAL A 229 3.67 -6.36 15.22
C VAL A 229 3.31 -7.18 13.98
N ILE A 230 4.14 -7.15 12.92
CA ILE A 230 3.94 -7.97 11.71
C ILE A 230 3.83 -9.45 12.07
N GLN A 231 4.81 -9.96 12.83
CA GLN A 231 4.84 -11.37 13.23
C GLN A 231 3.58 -11.76 14.03
N ARG A 232 3.15 -10.92 14.98
CA ARG A 232 1.95 -11.18 15.78
C ARG A 232 0.69 -11.14 14.94
N LEU A 233 0.59 -10.16 14.04
CA LEU A 233 -0.53 -10.05 13.13
C LEU A 233 -0.62 -11.29 12.24
N GLN A 234 0.46 -11.66 11.55
CA GLN A 234 0.52 -12.86 10.72
C GLN A 234 0.10 -14.13 11.47
N ASN A 235 0.62 -14.34 12.68
CA ASN A 235 0.25 -15.48 13.53
C ASN A 235 -1.24 -15.49 13.90
N LEU A 236 -1.79 -14.32 14.23
CA LEU A 236 -3.20 -14.18 14.58
C LEU A 236 -4.10 -14.46 13.36
N LEU A 237 -3.78 -13.84 12.22
CA LEU A 237 -4.48 -14.06 10.95
C LEU A 237 -4.45 -15.54 10.55
N TRP A 238 -3.29 -16.20 10.69
CA TRP A 238 -3.11 -17.62 10.39
C TRP A 238 -4.05 -18.51 11.22
N LYS A 239 -4.11 -18.30 12.54
CA LYS A 239 -5.04 -19.02 13.43
C LYS A 239 -6.49 -18.87 12.97
N HIS A 240 -6.87 -17.69 12.48
CA HIS A 240 -8.22 -17.42 11.99
C HIS A 240 -8.52 -18.14 10.69
N VAL A 241 -7.56 -18.13 9.75
CA VAL A 241 -7.66 -18.91 8.49
C VAL A 241 -7.84 -20.38 8.80
N GLN A 242 -7.00 -20.96 9.67
CA GLN A 242 -7.11 -22.36 10.09
C GLN A 242 -8.48 -22.68 10.71
N TYR A 243 -8.96 -21.84 11.63
CA TYR A 243 -10.27 -21.99 12.25
C TYR A 243 -11.41 -21.99 11.22
N ASN A 244 -11.36 -21.09 10.23
CA ASN A 244 -12.37 -21.00 9.18
C ASN A 244 -12.29 -22.14 8.15
N MET A 245 -11.09 -22.57 7.75
CA MET A 245 -10.91 -23.76 6.91
C MET A 245 -11.49 -25.01 7.57
N HIS A 246 -11.27 -25.20 8.88
CA HIS A 246 -11.89 -26.29 9.64
C HIS A 246 -13.42 -26.19 9.70
N ARG A 247 -14.01 -24.98 9.70
CA ARG A 247 -15.48 -24.81 9.63
C ARG A 247 -16.04 -25.08 8.24
N ILE A 248 -15.34 -24.68 7.18
CA ILE A 248 -15.75 -24.92 5.79
C ILE A 248 -15.75 -26.42 5.49
N THR A 249 -14.67 -27.12 5.85
CA THR A 249 -14.55 -28.57 5.72
C THR A 249 -15.61 -29.33 6.54
N LYS A 250 -15.89 -28.91 7.79
CA LYS A 250 -17.00 -29.46 8.59
C LYS A 250 -18.40 -29.15 8.03
N LYS A 251 -18.56 -28.05 7.29
CA LYS A 251 -19.83 -27.70 6.62
C LYS A 251 -20.03 -28.47 5.32
N SER A 252 -18.98 -28.78 4.55
CA SER A 252 -19.09 -29.60 3.34
C SER A 252 -19.42 -31.05 3.67
N THR A 253 -18.85 -31.62 4.74
CA THR A 253 -19.17 -32.97 5.21
C THR A 253 -20.59 -33.09 5.78
N LYS A 254 -21.16 -32.01 6.33
CA LYS A 254 -22.57 -31.96 6.78
C LYS A 254 -23.57 -31.67 5.65
N LYS A 255 -23.10 -31.28 4.46
CA LYS A 255 -23.93 -30.99 3.27
C LYS A 255 -23.90 -32.11 2.23
N ALA A 256 -23.48 -33.32 2.60
CA ALA A 256 -23.77 -34.52 1.84
C ALA A 256 -25.01 -35.21 2.41
N PRO A 257 -26.22 -34.99 1.86
CA PRO A 257 -27.33 -35.91 2.04
C PRO A 257 -27.26 -37.02 0.98
N ILE A 258 -27.36 -38.26 1.49
CA ILE A 258 -28.05 -39.46 0.95
C ILE A 258 -28.17 -39.57 -0.56
#